data_AF-A0A2T8HS64-F1
#
_entry.id   AF-A0A2T8HS64-F1
#
_cell.length_a   1.000
_cell.length_b   1.000
_cell.length_c   1.000
_cell.angle_alpha   90.00
_cell.angle_beta   90.00
_cell.angle_gamma   90.00
#
_symmetry.space_group_name_H-M   'P 1'
#
loop_
_entity.id
_entity.type
_entity.pdbx_description
1 polymer ?
#
loop_
_entity_poly.entity_id
_entity_poly.type
_entity_poly.pdbx_seq_one_letter_code
_entity_poly.pdbx_strand_id
1 'polypeptide(L)'
;MASSGTKELTGRGVLIITVSAFAVIVGVNLLMAYFAVNTFPGLEVRNSYVASQGFNDLLERQRALGWATEAGLSNGQLRVEITTAEGTPAPLASLSATLGRPTTAREDFDPELRFDGQAYVADVDVDYGNWNLVLQAMAADGTEFRQRIGLVHHR
;
A
#
# COMPACT_ATOMS: atom_id res chain seq x y z
N MET A 1 73.53 -24.64 16.36
CA MET A 1 73.67 -23.24 15.90
C MET A 1 72.99 -23.13 14.54
N ALA A 2 71.77 -22.60 14.50
CA ALA A 2 71.10 -22.18 13.26
C ALA A 2 70.38 -20.88 13.59
N SER A 3 70.89 -19.77 13.04
CA SER A 3 70.34 -18.43 13.21
C SER A 3 69.00 -18.36 12.47
N SER A 4 67.90 -18.22 13.20
CA SER A 4 66.60 -17.86 12.63
C SER A 4 66.65 -16.38 12.24
N GLY A 5 66.98 -16.10 10.98
CA GLY A 5 67.00 -14.74 10.46
C GLY A 5 65.60 -14.12 10.55
N THR A 6 65.45 -13.11 11.41
CA THR A 6 64.26 -12.27 11.48
C THR A 6 64.10 -11.59 10.13
N LYS A 7 63.09 -11.97 9.34
CA LYS A 7 62.79 -11.27 8.08
C LYS A 7 62.32 -9.86 8.41
N GLU A 8 63.13 -8.87 8.08
CA GLU A 8 62.76 -7.46 8.23
C GLU A 8 61.56 -7.14 7.35
N LEU A 9 60.62 -6.36 7.91
CA LEU A 9 59.41 -5.95 7.23
C LEU A 9 59.76 -4.86 6.21
N THR A 10 60.07 -5.25 4.98
CA THR A 10 60.43 -4.32 3.91
C THR A 10 59.23 -3.46 3.48
N GLY A 11 59.47 -2.29 2.88
CA GLY A 11 58.40 -1.45 2.31
C GLY A 11 57.53 -2.16 1.27
N ARG A 12 58.06 -3.16 0.57
CA ARG A 12 57.28 -4.04 -0.33
C ARG A 12 56.35 -4.98 0.47
N GLY A 13 56.81 -5.46 1.62
CA GLY A 13 55.98 -6.21 2.57
C GLY A 13 54.82 -5.37 3.10
N VAL A 14 55.09 -4.12 3.52
CA VAL A 14 54.04 -3.18 3.94
C VAL A 14 53.04 -2.92 2.81
N LEU A 15 53.51 -2.66 1.59
CA LEU A 15 52.65 -2.42 0.42
C LEU A 15 51.72 -3.63 0.15
N ILE A 16 52.24 -4.86 0.17
CA ILE A 16 51.45 -6.07 -0.04
C ILE A 16 50.38 -6.22 1.04
N ILE A 17 50.74 -5.99 2.31
CA ILE A 17 49.82 -6.07 3.44
C ILE A 17 48.70 -5.02 3.29
N THR A 18 49.05 -3.78 2.99
CA THR A 18 48.08 -2.69 2.80
C THR A 18 47.13 -2.97 1.64
N VAL A 19 47.64 -3.35 0.47
CA VAL A 19 46.81 -3.66 -0.70
C VAL A 19 45.88 -4.84 -0.42
N SER A 20 46.38 -5.88 0.26
CA SER A 20 45.57 -7.05 0.62
C SER A 20 44.43 -6.68 1.58
N ALA A 21 44.70 -5.85 2.59
CA ALA A 21 43.68 -5.39 3.53
C ALA A 21 42.60 -4.56 2.82
N PHE A 22 42.98 -3.62 1.96
CA PHE A 22 42.04 -2.83 1.18
C PHE A 22 41.22 -3.67 0.19
N ALA A 23 41.84 -4.66 -0.46
CA ALA A 23 41.16 -5.57 -1.37
C ALA A 23 40.05 -6.36 -0.66
N VAL A 24 40.29 -6.83 0.57
CA VAL A 24 39.28 -7.51 1.39
C VAL A 24 38.13 -6.55 1.73
N ILE A 25 38.42 -5.33 2.18
CA ILE A 25 37.39 -4.34 2.53
C ILE A 25 36.52 -4.01 1.32
N VAL A 26 37.15 -3.74 0.17
CA VAL A 26 36.43 -3.45 -1.09
C VAL A 26 35.60 -4.67 -1.52
N GLY A 27 36.16 -5.88 -1.45
CA GLY A 27 35.45 -7.11 -1.78
C GLY A 27 34.20 -7.33 -0.92
N VAL A 28 34.31 -7.11 0.40
CA VAL A 28 33.17 -7.20 1.32
C VAL A 28 32.15 -6.10 1.02
N ASN A 29 32.56 -4.86 0.76
CA ASN A 29 31.64 -3.77 0.42
C ASN A 29 30.89 -4.05 -0.88
N LEU A 30 31.55 -4.60 -1.91
CA LEU A 30 30.90 -4.99 -3.16
C LEU A 30 29.96 -6.18 -2.96
N LEU A 31 30.32 -7.15 -2.12
CA LEU A 31 29.45 -8.25 -1.76
C LEU A 31 28.20 -7.76 -1.01
N MET A 32 28.37 -6.83 -0.07
CA MET A 32 27.25 -6.18 0.62
C MET A 32 26.39 -5.39 -0.36
N ALA A 33 26.98 -4.63 -1.28
CA ALA A 33 26.23 -3.91 -2.32
C ALA A 33 25.47 -4.87 -3.24
N TYR A 34 26.08 -6.00 -3.63
CA TYR A 34 25.43 -7.04 -4.41
C TYR A 34 24.25 -7.65 -3.66
N PHE A 35 24.43 -8.04 -2.39
CA PHE A 35 23.32 -8.52 -1.58
C PHE A 35 22.27 -7.43 -1.37
N ALA A 36 22.63 -6.18 -1.12
CA ALA A 36 21.66 -5.09 -0.95
C ALA A 36 20.83 -4.86 -2.23
N VAL A 37 21.44 -4.92 -3.41
CA VAL A 37 20.72 -4.79 -4.68
C VAL A 37 19.90 -6.04 -5.01
N ASN A 38 20.41 -7.24 -4.69
CA ASN A 38 19.79 -8.51 -5.06
C ASN A 38 18.76 -9.02 -4.03
N THR A 39 18.85 -8.62 -2.76
CA THR A 39 17.96 -9.04 -1.66
C THR A 39 16.88 -8.01 -1.27
N PHE A 40 16.81 -6.88 -1.96
CA PHE A 40 15.68 -5.95 -1.84
C PHE A 40 14.88 -5.83 -3.14
N PRO A 41 13.91 -6.73 -3.40
CA PRO A 41 12.72 -6.35 -4.14
C PRO A 41 11.71 -5.79 -3.12
N GLY A 42 12.11 -4.78 -2.35
CA GLY A 42 11.21 -3.93 -1.58
C GLY A 42 10.52 -2.89 -2.47
N LEU A 43 10.28 -3.24 -3.73
CA LEU A 43 9.33 -2.54 -4.56
C LEU A 43 7.97 -3.16 -4.24
N GLU A 44 7.27 -2.54 -3.30
CA GLU A 44 5.84 -2.37 -3.49
C GLU A 44 5.69 -1.74 -4.89
N VAL A 45 5.32 -2.60 -5.84
CA VAL A 45 5.07 -2.37 -7.27
C VAL A 45 6.29 -2.17 -8.20
N ARG A 46 6.41 -3.11 -9.16
CA ARG A 46 7.14 -2.95 -10.44
C ARG A 46 6.43 -1.99 -11.42
N ASN A 47 5.48 -1.19 -10.93
CA ASN A 47 4.58 -0.38 -11.74
C ASN A 47 4.26 1.00 -11.12
N SER A 48 5.02 1.50 -10.16
CA SER A 48 4.72 2.78 -9.49
C SER A 48 4.89 4.01 -10.40
N TYR A 49 5.60 3.89 -11.53
CA TYR A 49 5.82 5.01 -12.47
C TYR A 49 4.80 5.08 -13.62
N VAL A 50 4.28 3.94 -14.09
CA VAL A 50 3.23 3.93 -15.13
C VAL A 50 1.82 3.96 -14.51
N ALA A 51 1.65 3.40 -13.30
CA ALA A 51 0.40 3.54 -12.55
C ALA A 51 0.17 4.97 -12.01
N SER A 52 1.23 5.76 -11.79
CA SER A 52 1.09 7.15 -11.30
C SER A 52 0.70 8.15 -12.39
N GLN A 53 1.00 7.87 -13.67
CA GLN A 53 0.59 8.75 -14.78
C GLN A 53 -0.93 8.75 -14.99
N GLY A 54 -1.58 7.59 -14.92
CA GLY A 54 -3.05 7.50 -14.99
C GLY A 54 -3.74 7.93 -13.71
N PHE A 55 -3.08 7.85 -12.55
CA PHE A 55 -3.70 8.15 -11.26
C PHE A 55 -4.17 9.60 -11.14
N ASN A 56 -3.37 10.58 -11.58
CA ASN A 56 -3.76 11.98 -11.51
C ASN A 56 -4.97 12.28 -12.40
N ASP A 57 -4.99 11.77 -13.63
CA ASP A 57 -6.12 11.93 -14.55
C ASP A 57 -7.38 11.25 -14.02
N LEU A 58 -7.26 10.04 -13.46
CA LEU A 58 -8.37 9.33 -12.82
C LEU A 58 -8.89 10.08 -11.60
N LEU A 59 -7.99 10.61 -10.76
CA LEU A 59 -8.34 11.41 -9.59
C LEU A 59 -9.03 12.72 -9.98
N GLU A 60 -8.59 13.37 -11.06
CA GLU A 60 -9.24 14.58 -11.58
C GLU A 60 -10.65 14.27 -12.09
N ARG A 61 -10.83 13.20 -12.88
CA ARG A 61 -12.16 12.76 -13.34
C ARG A 61 -13.07 12.40 -12.17
N GLN A 62 -12.55 11.65 -11.19
CA GLN A 62 -13.31 11.30 -9.99
C GLN A 62 -13.73 12.56 -9.21
N ARG A 63 -12.84 13.55 -9.06
CA ARG A 63 -13.17 14.82 -8.39
C ARG A 63 -14.18 15.64 -9.19
N ALA A 64 -14.12 15.59 -10.52
CA ALA A 64 -15.07 16.27 -11.39
C ALA A 64 -16.50 15.71 -11.26
N LEU A 65 -16.67 14.48 -10.76
CA LEU A 65 -18.00 13.95 -10.40
C LEU A 65 -18.67 14.78 -9.30
N GLY A 66 -17.89 15.43 -8.42
CA GLY A 66 -18.42 16.27 -7.35
C GLY A 66 -19.20 15.49 -6.28
N TRP A 67 -18.94 14.19 -6.13
CA TRP A 67 -19.67 13.34 -5.20
C TRP A 67 -19.15 13.47 -3.77
N ALA A 68 -20.08 13.41 -2.83
CA ALA A 68 -19.82 13.26 -1.41
C ALA A 68 -20.06 11.79 -1.00
N THR A 69 -19.33 11.33 0.01
CA THR A 69 -19.52 9.98 0.54
C THR A 69 -19.51 10.00 2.05
N GLU A 70 -20.57 9.45 2.62
CA GLU A 70 -20.72 9.23 4.05
C GLU A 70 -20.89 7.74 4.31
N ALA A 71 -20.18 7.20 5.29
CA ALA A 71 -20.30 5.80 5.66
C ALA A 71 -20.27 5.64 7.17
N GLY A 72 -21.08 4.70 7.67
CA GLY A 72 -21.23 4.42 9.08
C GLY A 72 -21.42 2.93 9.32
N LEU A 73 -21.00 2.49 10.51
CA LEU A 73 -21.10 1.10 10.94
C LEU A 73 -21.71 1.04 12.34
N SER A 74 -23.01 0.73 12.43
CA SER A 74 -23.76 0.71 13.68
C SER A 74 -24.70 -0.49 13.74
N ASN A 75 -24.86 -1.08 14.93
CA ASN A 75 -25.76 -2.21 15.17
C ASN A 75 -25.61 -3.39 14.18
N GLY A 76 -24.37 -3.72 13.77
CA GLY A 76 -24.12 -4.78 12.78
C GLY A 76 -24.59 -4.44 11.36
N GLN A 77 -24.79 -3.15 11.05
CA GLN A 77 -25.19 -2.69 9.72
C GLN A 77 -24.20 -1.66 9.20
N LEU A 78 -23.70 -1.92 7.99
CA LEU A 78 -22.94 -0.97 7.19
C LEU A 78 -23.93 -0.14 6.38
N ARG A 79 -23.84 1.19 6.50
CA ARG A 79 -24.58 2.14 5.67
C ARG A 79 -23.59 3.03 4.93
N VAL A 80 -23.75 3.12 3.60
CA VAL A 80 -22.90 3.91 2.71
C VAL A 80 -23.78 4.78 1.83
N GLU A 81 -23.65 6.08 1.96
CA GLU A 81 -24.35 7.07 1.17
C GLU A 81 -23.36 7.76 0.22
N ILE A 82 -23.67 7.77 -1.06
CA ILE A 82 -22.88 8.43 -2.10
C ILE A 82 -23.84 9.38 -2.82
N THR A 83 -23.61 10.68 -2.69
CA THR A 83 -24.51 11.72 -3.22
C THR A 83 -23.80 12.64 -4.19
N THR A 84 -24.56 13.18 -5.14
CA THR A 84 -24.10 14.26 -6.02
C THR A 84 -24.03 15.59 -5.28
N ALA A 85 -23.48 16.63 -5.92
CA ALA A 85 -23.46 17.99 -5.36
C ALA A 85 -24.85 18.54 -5.04
N GLU A 86 -25.89 18.03 -5.71
CA GLU A 86 -27.30 18.38 -5.50
C GLU A 86 -27.98 17.59 -4.37
N GLY A 87 -27.24 16.68 -3.70
CA GLY A 87 -27.75 15.86 -2.60
C GLY A 87 -28.61 14.67 -3.04
N THR A 88 -28.61 14.33 -4.32
CA THR A 88 -29.31 13.13 -4.83
C THR A 88 -28.39 11.91 -4.86
N PRO A 89 -28.90 10.66 -4.77
CA PRO A 89 -28.08 9.47 -4.89
C PRO A 89 -27.26 9.46 -6.19
N ALA A 90 -25.97 9.17 -6.09
CA ALA A 90 -25.06 9.17 -7.24
C ALA A 90 -25.46 8.11 -8.28
N PRO A 91 -25.42 8.42 -9.58
CA PRO A 91 -25.73 7.48 -10.65
C PRO A 91 -24.58 6.49 -10.86
N LEU A 92 -24.60 5.39 -10.10
CA LEU A 92 -23.61 4.31 -10.19
C LEU A 92 -24.07 3.23 -11.17
N ALA A 93 -23.16 2.81 -12.06
CA ALA A 93 -23.33 1.60 -12.87
C ALA A 93 -23.02 0.34 -12.07
N SER A 94 -22.04 0.42 -11.17
CA SER A 94 -21.67 -0.66 -10.25
C SER A 94 -21.05 -0.10 -8.98
N LEU A 95 -21.19 -0.85 -7.89
CA LEU A 95 -20.58 -0.55 -6.59
C LEU A 95 -20.17 -1.86 -5.91
N SER A 96 -18.94 -1.91 -5.41
CA SER A 96 -18.47 -2.92 -4.48
C SER A 96 -17.82 -2.27 -3.27
N ALA A 97 -17.85 -3.00 -2.16
CA ALA A 97 -17.22 -2.62 -0.91
C ALA A 97 -16.38 -3.78 -0.41
N THR A 98 -15.25 -3.45 0.18
CA THR A 98 -14.44 -4.39 0.98
C THR A 98 -14.29 -3.79 2.37
N LEU A 99 -14.69 -4.52 3.39
CA LEU A 99 -14.57 -4.13 4.79
C LEU A 99 -13.49 -5.00 5.45
N GLY A 100 -12.56 -4.38 6.16
CA GLY A 100 -11.38 -5.06 6.69
C GLY A 100 -10.74 -4.35 7.87
N ARG A 101 -9.73 -4.99 8.49
CA ARG A 101 -9.02 -4.38 9.63
C ARG A 101 -7.92 -3.43 9.15
N PRO A 102 -7.60 -2.35 9.90
CA PRO A 102 -6.61 -1.38 9.44
C PRO A 102 -5.19 -1.90 9.25
N THR A 103 -4.81 -2.96 9.95
CA THR A 103 -3.43 -3.47 10.01
C THR A 103 -3.28 -4.90 9.48
N THR A 104 -4.36 -5.55 9.05
CA THR A 104 -4.33 -6.93 8.55
C THR A 104 -5.43 -7.14 7.52
N ALA A 105 -5.08 -7.78 6.39
CA ALA A 105 -6.04 -8.15 5.35
C ALA A 105 -6.73 -9.50 5.62
N ARG A 106 -6.41 -10.17 6.73
CA ARG A 106 -6.93 -11.53 7.04
C ARG A 106 -8.43 -11.56 7.34
N GLU A 107 -8.99 -10.41 7.71
CA GLU A 107 -10.39 -10.24 8.08
C GLU A 107 -11.14 -9.43 7.01
N ASP A 108 -10.57 -9.29 5.80
CA ASP A 108 -11.22 -8.56 4.72
C ASP A 108 -12.34 -9.42 4.12
N PHE A 109 -13.52 -8.83 4.00
CA PHE A 109 -14.65 -9.46 3.33
C PHE A 109 -15.47 -8.42 2.56
N ASP A 110 -16.20 -8.90 1.57
CA ASP A 110 -17.02 -8.05 0.69
C ASP A 110 -18.49 -8.12 1.12
N PRO A 111 -19.03 -7.11 1.83
CA PRO A 111 -20.42 -7.12 2.24
C PRO A 111 -21.38 -7.01 1.05
N GLU A 112 -22.50 -7.74 1.11
CA GLU A 112 -23.57 -7.68 0.11
C GLU A 112 -24.38 -6.37 0.25
N LEU A 113 -23.94 -5.33 -0.46
CA LEU A 113 -24.63 -4.05 -0.49
C LEU A 113 -25.97 -4.14 -1.23
N ARG A 114 -27.03 -3.66 -0.59
CA ARG A 114 -28.37 -3.50 -1.18
C ARG A 114 -28.73 -2.01 -1.18
N PHE A 115 -29.24 -1.51 -2.30
CA PHE A 115 -29.70 -0.12 -2.37
C PHE A 115 -31.12 -0.01 -1.78
N ASP A 116 -31.29 0.86 -0.78
CA ASP A 116 -32.58 1.10 -0.11
C ASP A 116 -33.40 2.26 -0.72
N GLY A 117 -32.88 2.88 -1.78
CA GLY A 117 -33.46 4.07 -2.43
C GLY A 117 -32.75 5.37 -2.07
N GLN A 118 -31.92 5.38 -1.02
CA GLN A 118 -31.12 6.53 -0.60
C GLN A 118 -29.65 6.15 -0.37
N ALA A 119 -29.40 5.03 0.30
CA ALA A 119 -28.08 4.52 0.64
C ALA A 119 -27.93 3.05 0.27
N TYR A 120 -26.68 2.61 0.24
CA TYR A 120 -26.31 1.21 0.17
C TYR A 120 -26.14 0.65 1.58
N VAL A 121 -26.88 -0.41 1.89
CA VAL A 121 -26.89 -1.04 3.21
C VAL A 121 -26.49 -2.52 3.12
N ALA A 122 -25.74 -3.00 4.09
CA ALA A 122 -25.41 -4.40 4.25
C ALA A 122 -25.41 -4.79 5.73
N ASP A 123 -25.97 -5.95 6.02
CA ASP A 123 -25.89 -6.55 7.35
C ASP A 123 -24.53 -7.25 7.46
N VAL A 124 -23.75 -6.90 8.48
CA VAL A 124 -22.35 -7.33 8.64
C VAL A 124 -22.11 -7.82 10.07
N ASP A 125 -21.46 -8.98 10.19
CA ASP A 125 -21.05 -9.53 11.48
C ASP A 125 -19.61 -9.09 11.77
N VAL A 126 -19.47 -8.05 12.58
CA VAL A 126 -18.18 -7.40 12.87
C VAL A 126 -18.06 -7.03 14.34
N ASP A 127 -16.91 -7.33 14.93
CA ASP A 127 -16.60 -6.92 16.29
C ASP A 127 -16.39 -5.41 16.42
N TYR A 128 -16.47 -4.93 17.66
CA TYR A 128 -16.16 -3.55 18.02
C TYR A 128 -14.75 -3.11 17.60
N GLY A 129 -14.59 -1.79 17.40
CA GLY A 129 -13.30 -1.16 17.14
C GLY A 129 -13.17 -0.61 15.72
N ASN A 130 -11.92 -0.46 15.26
CA ASN A 130 -11.61 0.23 14.01
C ASN A 130 -11.68 -0.73 12.82
N TRP A 131 -12.26 -0.23 11.74
CA TRP A 131 -12.43 -0.89 10.46
C TRP A 131 -12.04 0.04 9.32
N ASN A 132 -11.66 -0.51 8.19
CA ASN A 132 -11.47 0.22 6.95
C ASN A 132 -12.44 -0.31 5.90
N LEU A 133 -13.15 0.62 5.29
CA LEU A 133 -14.01 0.40 4.16
C LEU A 133 -13.30 0.90 2.90
N VAL A 134 -13.20 0.05 1.88
CA VAL A 134 -12.73 0.41 0.55
C VAL A 134 -13.91 0.29 -0.41
N LEU A 135 -14.30 1.42 -0.99
CA LEU A 135 -15.35 1.51 -2.00
C LEU A 135 -14.71 1.54 -3.39
N GLN A 136 -15.28 0.76 -4.29
CA GLN A 136 -14.93 0.76 -5.71
C GLN A 136 -16.23 0.82 -6.51
N ALA A 137 -16.41 1.89 -7.26
CA ALA A 137 -17.61 2.12 -8.04
C ALA A 137 -17.26 2.56 -9.45
N MET A 138 -18.19 2.33 -10.36
CA MET A 138 -18.14 2.89 -11.70
C MET A 138 -19.34 3.81 -11.87
N ALA A 139 -19.09 5.06 -12.23
CA ALA A 139 -20.14 6.00 -12.59
C ALA A 139 -20.84 5.56 -13.88
N ALA A 140 -22.07 6.03 -14.09
CA ALA A 140 -22.82 5.75 -15.32
C ALA A 140 -22.11 6.22 -16.59
N ASP A 141 -21.22 7.22 -16.49
CA ASP A 141 -20.39 7.71 -17.60
C ASP A 141 -19.07 6.93 -17.79
N GLY A 142 -18.83 5.90 -16.97
CA GLY A 142 -17.64 5.06 -17.01
C GLY A 142 -16.47 5.58 -16.16
N THR A 143 -16.63 6.70 -15.44
CA THR A 143 -15.61 7.21 -14.53
C THR A 143 -15.46 6.30 -13.32
N GLU A 144 -14.22 5.89 -13.02
CA GLU A 144 -13.93 5.13 -11.81
C GLU A 144 -14.03 6.04 -10.57
N PHE A 145 -14.66 5.53 -9.52
CA PHE A 145 -14.73 6.17 -8.22
C PHE A 145 -14.20 5.20 -7.16
N ARG A 146 -13.11 5.58 -6.51
CA ARG A 146 -12.50 4.81 -5.42
C ARG A 146 -12.34 5.67 -4.19
N GLN A 147 -12.77 5.16 -3.03
CA GLN A 147 -12.61 5.84 -1.76
C GLN A 147 -12.29 4.85 -0.65
N ARG A 148 -11.38 5.25 0.24
CA ARG A 148 -11.09 4.52 1.49
C ARG A 148 -11.58 5.35 2.66
N ILE A 149 -12.33 4.71 3.56
CA ILE A 149 -12.98 5.35 4.69
C ILE A 149 -12.64 4.56 5.95
N GLY A 150 -12.15 5.25 6.98
CA GLY A 150 -11.99 4.66 8.31
C GLY A 150 -13.32 4.69 9.05
N LEU A 151 -13.72 3.55 9.60
CA LEU A 151 -14.96 3.37 10.34
C LEU A 151 -14.64 2.93 11.77
N VAL A 152 -15.52 3.27 12.70
CA VAL A 152 -15.47 2.78 14.08
C VAL A 152 -16.79 2.12 14.41
N HIS A 153 -16.75 0.84 14.76
CA HIS A 153 -17.90 0.15 15.29
C HIS A 153 -17.96 0.34 16.81
N HIS A 154 -18.92 1.13 17.26
CA HIS A 154 -19.18 1.39 18.67
C HIS A 154 -20.04 0.28 19.30
N ARG A 155 -19.90 0.12 20.62
CA ARG A 155 -20.75 -0.77 21.43
C ARG A 155 -22.13 -0.19 21.67
#